data_AF-A0A820SD74-F1
#
_entry.id   AF-A0A820SD74-F1
#
_cell.length_a   1.000
_cell.length_b   1.000
_cell.length_c   1.000
_cell.angle_alpha   90.00
_cell.angle_beta   90.00
_cell.angle_gamma   90.00
#
_symmetry.space_group_name_H-M   'P 1'
#
loop_
_entity.id
_entity.type
_entity.pdbx_description
1 polymer ?
#
loop_
_entity_poly.entity_id
_entity_poly.type
_entity_poly.pdbx_seq_one_letter_code
_entity_poly.pdbx_strand_id
1 'polypeptide(L)'
;SYACLNDSILRRPPFSTIQLQYIIDLYETIEENAFDKVLRDYVKKELIEETFTDKERECVLREFSRMTFEKETIAETLKSVDSWISMLKRLMIRVLNANISLDVPLQLYLERTDLWSDRVSDLDLETFQVDDDILLQHTYVILRGLEKKQETSNKLPQQLQEKTSEIQSKEGEQKNFQTWCENTPRVATKPKVLKPKLRV
;
A
#
# COMPACT_ATOMS: atom_id res chain seq x y z
N SER A 1 -41.46 -9.41 -0.36
CA SER A 1 -40.67 -9.89 0.79
C SER A 1 -39.31 -10.29 0.26
N TYR A 2 -38.33 -9.37 0.29
CA TYR A 2 -36.96 -9.67 -0.12
C TYR A 2 -36.27 -10.26 1.09
N ALA A 3 -36.10 -11.58 1.11
CA ALA A 3 -35.28 -12.23 2.12
C ALA A 3 -33.84 -11.73 1.94
N CYS A 4 -33.43 -10.80 2.80
CA CYS A 4 -32.01 -10.56 3.02
C CYS A 4 -31.39 -11.89 3.46
N LEU A 5 -30.22 -12.23 2.91
CA LEU A 5 -29.37 -13.38 3.24
C LEU A 5 -30.12 -14.53 3.94
N ASN A 6 -30.64 -15.48 3.15
CA ASN A 6 -31.32 -16.70 3.59
C ASN A 6 -30.86 -17.11 5.01
N ASP A 7 -31.74 -16.99 6.01
CA ASP A 7 -31.49 -17.18 7.45
C ASP A 7 -30.64 -18.42 7.79
N SER A 8 -30.70 -19.42 6.91
CA SER A 8 -29.90 -20.64 6.94
C SER A 8 -28.38 -20.43 6.80
N ILE A 9 -27.91 -19.37 6.14
CA ILE A 9 -26.50 -19.05 5.92
C ILE A 9 -25.90 -18.40 7.17
N LEU A 10 -26.59 -17.42 7.75
CA LEU A 10 -26.11 -16.72 8.96
C LEU A 10 -26.06 -17.63 10.19
N ARG A 11 -26.88 -18.70 10.20
CA ARG A 11 -26.90 -19.73 11.26
C ARG A 11 -25.82 -20.81 11.09
N ARG A 12 -25.03 -20.78 10.01
CA ARG A 12 -23.95 -21.75 9.78
C ARG A 12 -22.59 -21.11 10.07
N PRO A 13 -21.60 -21.89 10.54
CA PRO A 13 -20.22 -21.44 10.58
C PRO A 13 -19.72 -21.04 9.18
N PRO A 14 -18.88 -19.99 9.07
CA PRO A 14 -18.30 -19.24 10.17
C PRO A 14 -19.19 -18.12 10.75
N PHE A 15 -20.30 -17.76 10.09
CA PHE A 15 -21.12 -16.59 10.49
C PHE A 15 -21.77 -16.74 11.86
N SER A 16 -22.23 -17.95 12.21
CA SER A 16 -22.86 -18.22 13.51
C SER A 16 -21.90 -18.11 14.70
N THR A 17 -20.58 -18.07 14.45
CA THR A 17 -19.54 -17.99 15.48
C THR A 17 -18.96 -16.59 15.65
N ILE A 18 -19.40 -15.63 14.82
CA ILE A 18 -18.94 -14.24 14.90
C ILE A 18 -19.54 -13.61 16.16
N GLN A 19 -18.66 -13.14 17.05
CA GLN A 19 -19.09 -12.40 18.24
C GLN A 19 -19.57 -11.01 17.84
N LEU A 20 -20.52 -10.46 18.59
CA LEU A 20 -21.11 -9.14 18.29
C LEU A 20 -20.05 -8.03 18.17
N GLN A 21 -18.94 -8.12 18.90
CA GLN A 21 -17.84 -7.15 18.83
C GLN A 21 -17.20 -7.05 17.42
N TYR A 22 -17.33 -8.08 16.59
CA TYR A 22 -16.80 -8.12 15.22
C TYR A 22 -17.85 -7.83 14.15
N ILE A 23 -19.04 -7.36 14.54
CA ILE A 23 -20.11 -7.15 13.56
C ILE A 23 -19.78 -6.02 12.58
N ILE A 24 -19.11 -4.96 13.03
CA ILE A 24 -18.68 -3.84 12.19
C ILE A 24 -17.64 -4.34 11.19
N ASP A 25 -16.58 -5.00 11.68
CA ASP A 25 -15.53 -5.61 10.84
C ASP A 25 -16.12 -6.55 9.77
N LEU A 26 -17.16 -7.32 10.11
CA LEU A 26 -17.86 -8.17 9.16
C LEU A 26 -18.53 -7.34 8.06
N TYR A 27 -19.25 -6.26 8.40
CA TYR A 27 -19.87 -5.39 7.40
C TYR A 27 -18.83 -4.70 6.52
N GLU A 28 -17.74 -4.19 7.11
CA GLU A 28 -16.63 -3.60 6.36
C GLU A 28 -16.02 -4.60 5.38
N THR A 29 -15.77 -5.83 5.84
CA THR A 29 -15.26 -6.92 5.00
C THR A 29 -16.23 -7.25 3.86
N ILE A 30 -17.54 -7.25 4.13
CA ILE A 30 -18.57 -7.49 3.11
C ILE A 30 -18.56 -6.37 2.08
N GLU A 31 -18.46 -5.10 2.50
CA GLU A 31 -18.42 -3.95 1.60
C GLU A 31 -17.20 -3.99 0.68
N GLU A 32 -16.01 -4.26 1.24
CA GLU A 32 -14.80 -4.41 0.44
C GLU A 32 -14.90 -5.56 -0.57
N ASN A 33 -15.43 -6.72 -0.14
CA ASN A 33 -15.67 -7.85 -1.03
C ASN A 33 -16.72 -7.54 -2.10
N ALA A 34 -17.79 -6.81 -1.74
CA ALA A 34 -18.83 -6.40 -2.67
C ALA A 34 -18.28 -5.41 -3.70
N PHE A 35 -17.36 -4.53 -3.28
CA PHE A 35 -16.64 -3.67 -4.21
C PHE A 35 -15.84 -4.52 -5.21
N ASP A 36 -14.98 -5.40 -4.71
CA ASP A 36 -14.05 -6.16 -5.55
C ASP A 36 -14.75 -7.10 -6.53
N LYS A 37 -15.85 -7.75 -6.11
CA LYS A 37 -16.54 -8.79 -6.89
C LYS A 37 -17.72 -8.28 -7.71
N VAL A 38 -18.29 -7.14 -7.33
CA VAL A 38 -19.50 -6.62 -7.95
C VAL A 38 -19.22 -5.22 -8.47
N LEU A 39 -19.03 -4.24 -7.59
CA LEU A 39 -19.08 -2.84 -8.00
C LEU A 39 -17.91 -2.43 -8.91
N ARG A 40 -16.74 -3.08 -8.82
CA ARG A 40 -15.55 -2.77 -9.64
C ARG A 40 -15.87 -2.72 -11.14
N ASP A 41 -16.71 -3.62 -11.63
CA ASP A 41 -17.09 -3.68 -13.04
C ASP A 41 -18.26 -2.75 -13.40
N TYR A 42 -18.96 -2.21 -12.40
CA TYR A 42 -20.12 -1.31 -12.55
C TYR A 42 -19.86 0.11 -12.03
N VAL A 43 -18.60 0.52 -11.94
CA VAL A 43 -18.23 1.89 -11.58
C VAL A 43 -18.85 2.87 -12.60
N LYS A 44 -19.39 4.00 -12.13
CA LYS A 44 -19.99 5.01 -13.03
C LYS A 44 -18.97 5.45 -14.06
N LYS A 45 -19.41 5.72 -15.29
CA LYS A 45 -18.53 6.07 -16.41
C LYS A 45 -17.58 7.22 -16.07
N GLU A 46 -18.06 8.22 -15.32
CA GLU A 46 -17.29 9.39 -14.89
C GLU A 46 -16.19 9.08 -13.85
N LEU A 47 -16.28 7.94 -13.17
CA LEU A 47 -15.28 7.45 -12.23
C LEU A 47 -14.30 6.47 -12.88
N ILE A 48 -14.46 6.13 -14.16
CA ILE A 48 -13.59 5.16 -14.81
C ILE A 48 -12.21 5.80 -15.05
N GLU A 49 -11.12 5.05 -14.86
CA GLU A 49 -9.76 5.58 -15.02
C GLU A 49 -9.56 6.14 -16.44
N GLU A 50 -10.09 5.44 -17.43
CA GLU A 50 -10.06 5.71 -18.87
C GLU A 50 -10.65 7.08 -19.27
N THR A 51 -11.50 7.71 -18.45
CA THR A 51 -12.02 9.05 -18.76
C THR A 51 -11.02 10.16 -18.50
N PHE A 52 -9.97 9.89 -17.74
CA PHE A 52 -8.91 10.84 -17.42
C PHE A 52 -7.67 10.57 -18.27
N THR A 53 -6.95 11.61 -18.65
CA THR A 53 -5.64 11.47 -19.30
C THR A 53 -4.59 10.94 -18.31
N ASP A 54 -3.55 10.29 -18.81
CA ASP A 54 -2.47 9.77 -17.94
C ASP A 54 -1.85 10.86 -17.06
N LYS A 55 -1.74 12.09 -17.60
CA LYS A 55 -1.22 13.25 -16.86
C LYS A 55 -2.13 13.68 -15.72
N GLU A 56 -3.44 13.70 -15.94
CA GLU A 56 -4.41 14.01 -14.89
C GLU A 56 -4.38 12.95 -13.79
N ARG A 57 -4.36 11.67 -14.18
CA ARG A 57 -4.26 10.55 -13.21
C ARG A 57 -3.01 10.66 -12.36
N GLU A 58 -1.86 10.89 -12.98
CA GLU A 58 -0.59 11.04 -12.25
C GLU A 58 -0.60 12.29 -11.35
N CYS A 59 -1.18 13.40 -11.81
CA CYS A 59 -1.30 14.63 -11.02
C CYS A 59 -2.14 14.40 -9.76
N VAL A 60 -3.36 13.89 -9.94
CA VAL A 60 -4.29 13.56 -8.86
C VAL A 60 -3.65 12.62 -7.85
N LEU A 61 -3.02 11.53 -8.32
CA LEU A 61 -2.37 10.56 -7.45
C LEU A 61 -1.22 11.15 -6.64
N ARG A 62 -0.39 11.97 -7.28
CA ARG A 62 0.74 12.65 -6.63
C ARG A 62 0.26 13.64 -5.57
N GLU A 63 -0.75 14.45 -5.90
CA GLU A 63 -1.31 15.44 -5.00
C GLU A 63 -1.99 14.78 -3.81
N PHE A 64 -2.83 13.79 -4.07
CA PHE A 64 -3.48 12.98 -3.03
C PHE A 64 -2.45 12.35 -2.09
N SER A 65 -1.42 11.67 -2.63
CA SER A 65 -0.41 11.00 -1.81
C SER A 65 0.35 11.98 -0.92
N ARG A 66 0.77 13.12 -1.48
CA ARG A 66 1.49 14.18 -0.77
C ARG A 66 0.68 14.79 0.37
N MET A 67 -0.63 14.92 0.20
CA MET A 67 -1.53 15.52 1.19
C MET A 67 -2.01 14.52 2.26
N THR A 68 -1.84 13.23 2.01
CA THR A 68 -2.32 12.15 2.86
C THR A 68 -1.15 11.37 3.45
N PHE A 69 -1.01 10.08 3.12
CA PHE A 69 -0.11 9.15 3.81
C PHE A 69 1.39 9.44 3.62
N GLU A 70 1.78 10.34 2.72
CA GLU A 70 3.18 10.82 2.59
C GLU A 70 3.45 12.12 3.37
N LYS A 71 2.40 12.75 3.93
CA LYS A 71 2.53 13.98 4.71
C LYS A 71 3.22 13.67 6.03
N GLU A 72 4.29 14.42 6.34
CA GLU A 72 5.09 14.18 7.56
C GLU A 72 4.28 14.25 8.86
N THR A 73 3.27 15.13 8.90
CA THR A 73 2.42 15.35 10.08
C THR A 73 1.22 14.42 10.17
N ILE A 74 1.06 13.47 9.25
CA ILE A 74 -0.11 12.59 9.27
C ILE A 74 -0.03 11.61 10.45
N ALA A 75 -1.18 11.29 11.02
CA ALA A 75 -1.32 10.25 12.02
C ALA A 75 -0.74 8.91 11.53
N GLU A 76 -0.09 8.18 12.43
CA GLU A 76 0.57 6.91 12.09
C GLU A 76 -0.43 5.87 11.57
N THR A 77 -1.65 5.86 12.10
CA THR A 77 -2.76 5.00 11.68
C THR A 77 -3.15 5.21 10.22
N LEU A 78 -2.89 6.41 9.67
CA LEU A 78 -3.19 6.81 8.30
C LEU A 78 -1.99 6.75 7.36
N LYS A 79 -0.80 6.33 7.81
CA LYS A 79 0.35 6.12 6.91
C LYS A 79 0.22 4.84 6.07
N SER A 80 -0.67 3.94 6.47
CA SER A 80 -0.89 2.68 5.76
C SER A 80 -1.73 2.89 4.50
N VAL A 81 -1.15 2.56 3.34
CA VAL A 81 -1.87 2.56 2.05
C VAL A 81 -3.10 1.66 2.10
N ASP A 82 -3.04 0.55 2.83
CA ASP A 82 -4.14 -0.41 2.97
C ASP A 82 -5.38 0.23 3.60
N SER A 83 -5.18 1.12 4.58
CA SER A 83 -6.28 1.82 5.24
C SER A 83 -7.03 2.75 4.27
N TRP A 84 -6.28 3.41 3.39
CA TRP A 84 -6.86 4.24 2.32
C TRP A 84 -7.59 3.41 1.28
N ILE A 85 -7.00 2.29 0.83
CA ILE A 85 -7.65 1.36 -0.10
C ILE A 85 -9.00 0.88 0.46
N SER A 86 -9.00 0.38 1.70
CA SER A 86 -10.21 -0.09 2.40
C SER A 86 -11.27 1.00 2.51
N MET A 87 -10.87 2.21 2.91
CA MET A 87 -11.79 3.35 3.03
C MET A 87 -12.37 3.75 1.66
N LEU A 88 -11.56 3.84 0.60
CA LEU A 88 -12.03 4.23 -0.74
C LEU A 88 -13.01 3.21 -1.33
N LYS A 89 -12.80 1.91 -1.09
CA LYS A 89 -13.74 0.85 -1.49
C LYS A 89 -15.09 1.00 -0.78
N ARG A 90 -15.07 1.20 0.54
CA ARG A 90 -16.28 1.42 1.35
C ARG A 90 -17.01 2.69 0.93
N LEU A 91 -16.28 3.77 0.69
CA LEU A 91 -16.81 5.03 0.17
C LEU A 91 -17.60 4.78 -1.13
N MET A 92 -17.00 4.08 -2.10
CA MET A 92 -17.67 3.84 -3.37
C MET A 92 -18.92 2.97 -3.24
N ILE A 93 -18.89 1.94 -2.40
CA ILE A 93 -20.08 1.10 -2.14
C ILE A 93 -21.23 1.92 -1.55
N ARG A 94 -20.93 2.80 -0.60
CA ARG A 94 -21.94 3.59 0.11
C ARG A 94 -22.45 4.78 -0.69
N VAL A 95 -21.60 5.41 -1.50
CA VAL A 95 -21.90 6.69 -2.16
C VAL A 95 -22.37 6.49 -3.61
N LEU A 96 -21.82 5.54 -4.37
CA LEU A 96 -22.12 5.42 -5.80
C LEU A 96 -23.54 4.97 -6.11
N ASN A 97 -24.19 4.31 -5.15
CA ASN A 97 -25.58 3.86 -5.28
C ASN A 97 -26.60 4.98 -4.98
N ALA A 98 -26.16 6.11 -4.44
CA ALA A 98 -26.99 7.29 -4.27
C ALA A 98 -26.75 8.24 -5.46
N ASN A 99 -27.81 8.87 -5.98
CA ASN A 99 -27.74 9.86 -7.08
C ASN A 99 -27.05 11.16 -6.64
N ILE A 100 -25.79 11.04 -6.22
CA ILE A 100 -24.94 12.09 -5.68
C ILE A 100 -24.14 12.69 -6.84
N SER A 101 -23.94 14.01 -6.78
CA SER A 101 -23.05 14.74 -7.70
C SER A 101 -21.61 14.28 -7.48
N LEU A 102 -20.89 13.97 -8.56
CA LEU A 102 -19.48 13.56 -8.49
C LEU A 102 -18.52 14.75 -8.50
N ASP A 103 -19.01 15.95 -8.82
CA ASP A 103 -18.26 17.21 -8.82
C ASP A 103 -18.27 17.87 -7.43
N VAL A 104 -18.02 17.08 -6.39
CA VAL A 104 -17.95 17.53 -5.00
C VAL A 104 -16.59 17.19 -4.42
N PRO A 105 -16.00 18.02 -3.54
CA PRO A 105 -14.72 17.73 -2.91
C PRO A 105 -14.72 16.37 -2.20
N LEU A 106 -13.69 15.57 -2.45
CA LEU A 106 -13.52 14.26 -1.82
C LEU A 106 -13.38 14.38 -0.30
N GLN A 107 -12.76 15.47 0.17
CA GLN A 107 -12.52 15.76 1.60
C GLN A 107 -13.79 15.61 2.46
N LEU A 108 -14.95 16.05 1.96
CA LEU A 108 -16.24 15.96 2.67
C LEU A 108 -16.61 14.53 3.07
N TYR A 109 -16.12 13.54 2.32
CA TYR A 109 -16.33 12.13 2.61
C TYR A 109 -15.18 11.54 3.44
N LEU A 110 -13.95 12.01 3.25
CA LEU A 110 -12.79 11.52 4.01
C LEU A 110 -12.90 11.82 5.51
N GLU A 111 -13.62 12.86 5.90
CA GLU A 111 -13.88 13.22 7.30
C GLU A 111 -14.94 12.34 7.98
N ARG A 112 -15.62 11.46 7.22
CA ARG A 112 -16.64 10.57 7.77
C ARG A 112 -16.02 9.40 8.50
N THR A 113 -16.12 9.43 9.82
CA THR A 113 -15.57 8.42 10.74
C THR A 113 -16.08 7.00 10.46
N ASP A 114 -17.32 6.87 9.96
CA ASP A 114 -17.93 5.58 9.64
C ASP A 114 -17.28 4.84 8.45
N LEU A 115 -16.47 5.53 7.64
CA LEU A 115 -15.75 4.95 6.50
C LEU A 115 -14.37 4.43 6.85
N TRP A 116 -13.91 4.69 8.07
CA TRP A 116 -12.60 4.26 8.55
C TRP A 116 -12.73 3.03 9.45
N SER A 117 -11.64 2.30 9.60
CA SER A 117 -11.61 1.22 10.59
C SER A 117 -11.61 1.80 12.00
N ASP A 118 -11.98 0.98 12.98
CA ASP A 118 -11.97 1.28 14.41
C ASP A 118 -10.63 1.81 14.97
N ARG A 119 -9.54 1.63 14.22
CA ARG A 119 -8.19 2.10 14.56
C ARG A 119 -7.96 3.57 14.26
N VAL A 120 -8.79 4.20 13.44
CA VAL A 120 -8.64 5.61 13.04
C VAL A 120 -9.59 6.46 13.87
N SER A 121 -9.02 7.39 14.62
CA SER A 121 -9.79 8.32 15.46
C SER A 121 -10.10 9.63 14.74
N ASP A 122 -11.08 10.39 15.25
CA ASP A 122 -11.42 11.72 14.74
C ASP A 122 -10.18 12.65 14.72
N LEU A 123 -9.34 12.57 15.76
CA LEU A 123 -8.08 13.31 15.85
C LEU A 123 -7.08 12.91 14.76
N ASP A 124 -7.08 11.65 14.34
CA ASP A 124 -6.24 11.21 13.23
C ASP A 124 -6.71 11.85 11.92
N LEU A 125 -8.03 11.97 11.72
CA LEU A 125 -8.60 12.58 10.52
C LEU A 125 -8.26 14.06 10.39
N GLU A 126 -8.08 14.78 11.50
CA GLU A 126 -7.63 16.18 11.50
C GLU A 126 -6.20 16.38 10.97
N THR A 127 -5.42 15.30 10.82
CA THR A 127 -4.00 15.40 10.42
C THR A 127 -3.79 15.56 8.91
N PHE A 128 -4.82 15.34 8.09
CA PHE A 128 -4.76 15.52 6.64
C PHE A 128 -5.82 16.50 6.14
N GLN A 129 -5.56 17.09 4.98
CA GLN A 129 -6.52 17.91 4.24
C GLN A 129 -6.20 17.76 2.77
N VAL A 130 -7.17 17.28 2.00
CA VAL A 130 -7.07 17.10 0.56
C VAL A 130 -7.63 18.35 -0.13
N ASP A 131 -7.01 18.74 -1.26
CA ASP A 131 -7.46 19.89 -2.05
C ASP A 131 -8.92 19.73 -2.53
N ASP A 132 -9.62 20.86 -2.66
CA ASP A 132 -10.99 20.90 -3.15
C ASP A 132 -11.09 20.49 -4.62
N ASP A 133 -9.99 20.64 -5.37
CA ASP A 133 -9.86 20.18 -6.76
C ASP A 133 -9.83 18.64 -6.88
N ILE A 134 -9.54 17.93 -5.78
CA ILE A 134 -9.66 16.47 -5.74
C ILE A 134 -11.12 16.12 -5.41
N LEU A 135 -11.90 15.94 -6.46
CA LEU A 135 -13.32 15.65 -6.41
C LEU A 135 -13.63 14.15 -6.23
N LEU A 136 -14.88 13.85 -5.87
CA LEU A 136 -15.38 12.49 -5.72
C LEU A 136 -15.22 11.64 -6.99
N GLN A 137 -15.31 12.24 -8.19
CA GLN A 137 -15.02 11.55 -9.46
C GLN A 137 -13.58 11.00 -9.59
N HIS A 138 -12.64 11.48 -8.78
CA HIS A 138 -11.26 10.99 -8.79
C HIS A 138 -11.05 9.74 -7.93
N THR A 139 -12.05 9.32 -7.14
CA THR A 139 -11.93 8.25 -6.13
C THR A 139 -11.38 6.94 -6.70
N TYR A 140 -11.88 6.51 -7.87
CA TYR A 140 -11.43 5.25 -8.47
C TYR A 140 -10.03 5.36 -9.06
N VAL A 141 -9.67 6.50 -9.68
CA VAL A 141 -8.30 6.78 -10.13
C VAL A 141 -7.32 6.68 -8.97
N ILE A 142 -7.69 7.27 -7.82
CA ILE A 142 -6.90 7.21 -6.60
C ILE A 142 -6.75 5.75 -6.14
N LEU A 143 -7.87 5.03 -6.02
CA LEU A 143 -7.85 3.62 -5.62
C LEU A 143 -6.90 2.79 -6.51
N ARG A 144 -7.03 2.90 -7.84
CA ARG A 144 -6.21 2.14 -8.80
C ARG A 144 -4.72 2.45 -8.66
N GLY A 145 -4.36 3.72 -8.47
CA GLY A 145 -2.97 4.09 -8.26
C GLY A 145 -2.41 3.55 -6.93
N LEU A 146 -3.21 3.53 -5.87
CA LEU A 146 -2.81 2.96 -4.58
C LEU A 146 -2.66 1.43 -4.65
N GLU A 147 -3.59 0.72 -5.30
CA GLU A 147 -3.49 -0.73 -5.55
C GLU A 147 -2.18 -1.08 -6.29
N LYS A 148 -1.86 -0.32 -7.35
CA LYS A 148 -0.61 -0.49 -8.10
C LYS A 148 0.63 -0.22 -7.26
N LYS A 149 0.59 0.79 -6.38
CA LYS A 149 1.69 1.10 -5.45
C LYS A 149 1.89 -0.06 -4.45
N GLN A 150 0.81 -0.59 -3.90
CA GLN A 150 0.82 -1.72 -2.97
C GLN A 150 1.40 -2.99 -3.64
N GLU A 151 0.97 -3.30 -4.86
CA GLU A 151 1.52 -4.43 -5.63
C GLU A 151 3.03 -4.29 -5.89
N THR A 152 3.50 -3.08 -6.18
CA THR A 152 4.91 -2.82 -6.46
C THR A 152 5.75 -3.02 -5.19
N SER A 153 5.27 -2.53 -4.04
CA SER A 153 5.90 -2.73 -2.74
C SER A 153 5.91 -4.21 -2.31
N ASN A 154 4.87 -4.99 -2.65
CA ASN A 154 4.78 -6.41 -2.31
C ASN A 154 5.62 -7.32 -3.23
N LYS A 155 6.00 -6.85 -4.42
CA LYS A 155 6.87 -7.58 -5.37
C LYS A 155 8.37 -7.40 -5.06
N LEU A 156 8.77 -6.30 -4.40
CA LEU A 156 10.17 -6.05 -4.04
C LEU A 156 10.81 -7.07 -3.04
N PRO A 157 10.08 -7.64 -2.05
CA PRO A 157 10.65 -8.61 -1.12
C PRO A 157 11.02 -9.97 -1.75
N GLN A 158 10.42 -10.37 -2.87
CA GLN A 158 10.67 -11.69 -3.46
C GLN A 158 11.94 -11.76 -4.32
N GLN A 159 12.39 -10.65 -4.91
CA GLN A 159 13.59 -10.65 -5.75
C GLN A 159 14.93 -10.53 -4.99
N LEU A 160 14.91 -10.21 -3.68
CA LEU A 160 16.10 -10.25 -2.84
C LEU A 160 16.33 -11.61 -2.16
N GLN A 161 15.30 -12.44 -1.99
CA GLN A 161 15.47 -13.77 -1.39
C GLN A 161 16.01 -14.80 -2.39
N GLU A 162 15.63 -14.75 -3.66
CA GLU A 162 16.16 -15.69 -4.67
C GLU A 162 17.65 -15.46 -5.00
N LYS A 163 18.15 -14.22 -4.89
CA LYS A 163 19.58 -13.93 -5.07
C LYS A 163 20.46 -14.31 -3.88
N THR A 164 19.89 -14.55 -2.71
CA THR A 164 20.68 -14.98 -1.53
C THR A 164 20.81 -16.51 -1.47
N SER A 165 19.85 -17.25 -2.04
CA SER A 165 19.91 -18.71 -2.14
C SER A 165 20.80 -19.23 -3.27
N GLU A 166 21.02 -18.47 -4.35
CA GLU A 166 21.96 -18.87 -5.42
C GLU A 166 23.45 -18.64 -5.08
N ILE A 167 23.76 -17.77 -4.12
CA ILE A 167 25.15 -17.52 -3.68
C ILE A 167 25.61 -18.59 -2.68
N GLN A 168 24.71 -19.18 -1.89
CA GLN A 168 25.06 -20.23 -0.93
C GLN A 168 25.10 -21.66 -1.51
N SER A 169 24.55 -21.89 -2.71
CA SER A 169 24.66 -23.18 -3.41
C SER A 169 25.90 -23.32 -4.32
N LYS A 170 26.84 -22.38 -4.30
CA LYS A 170 28.12 -22.48 -5.02
C LYS A 170 29.38 -22.55 -4.13
N GLU A 171 29.24 -22.63 -2.81
CA GLU A 171 30.37 -22.85 -1.88
C GLU A 171 30.58 -24.33 -1.49
N GLY A 172 29.84 -25.26 -2.11
CA GLY A 172 29.87 -26.70 -1.80
C GLY A 172 30.82 -27.57 -2.65
N GLU A 173 31.43 -27.05 -3.72
CA GLU A 173 32.24 -27.87 -4.64
C GLU A 173 33.49 -27.12 -5.12
N GLN A 174 34.46 -26.89 -4.23
CA GLN A 174 35.86 -26.63 -4.64
C GLN A 174 36.84 -26.93 -3.50
N LYS A 175 36.81 -28.19 -3.03
CA LYS A 175 37.93 -28.82 -2.29
C LYS A 175 38.49 -29.95 -3.14
N ASN A 176 39.42 -29.63 -4.04
CA ASN A 176 40.54 -30.49 -4.42
C ASN A 176 41.31 -29.81 -5.56
N PHE A 177 42.27 -28.95 -5.23
CA PHE A 177 43.50 -28.76 -5.99
C PHE A 177 44.51 -28.06 -5.08
N GLN A 178 45.02 -28.81 -4.12
CA GLN A 178 46.19 -28.44 -3.32
C GLN A 178 47.26 -29.50 -3.57
N THR A 179 48.07 -29.26 -4.61
CA THR A 179 49.41 -29.83 -4.74
C THR A 179 50.11 -29.06 -5.86
N TRP A 180 50.88 -28.04 -5.49
CA TRP A 180 52.27 -27.89 -5.93
C TRP A 180 52.89 -26.59 -5.40
N CYS A 181 54.07 -26.76 -4.81
CA CYS A 181 55.10 -25.77 -4.49
C CYS A 181 54.99 -24.99 -3.16
N GLU A 182 55.26 -25.69 -2.06
CA GLU A 182 56.12 -25.15 -1.00
C GLU A 182 57.59 -25.43 -1.36
N ASN A 183 58.43 -24.39 -1.41
CA ASN A 183 59.79 -24.36 -0.82
C ASN A 183 60.48 -22.99 -1.08
N THR A 184 60.55 -22.22 0.01
CA THR A 184 61.32 -21.00 0.39
C THR A 184 62.80 -20.91 -0.07
N PRO A 185 63.60 -19.81 0.11
CA PRO A 185 63.51 -18.74 1.16
C PRO A 185 63.92 -17.27 0.83
N ARG A 186 63.60 -16.41 1.81
CA ARG A 186 64.03 -15.03 2.18
C ARG A 186 65.30 -14.41 1.56
N VAL A 187 65.22 -13.11 1.25
CA VAL A 187 66.28 -12.11 1.55
C VAL A 187 65.65 -10.77 1.98
N ALA A 188 66.20 -10.22 3.06
CA ALA A 188 65.85 -8.95 3.68
C ALA A 188 66.57 -7.76 3.01
N THR A 189 65.97 -6.57 3.00
CA THR A 189 66.73 -5.30 3.07
C THR A 189 65.86 -4.14 3.57
N LYS A 190 66.55 -3.22 4.26
CA LYS A 190 66.11 -2.25 5.28
C LYS A 190 65.40 -0.98 4.77
N PRO A 191 64.76 -0.19 5.66
CA PRO A 191 63.91 0.96 5.32
C PRO A 191 64.71 2.26 5.15
N LYS A 192 64.16 3.22 4.40
CA LYS A 192 64.67 4.60 4.31
C LYS A 192 63.55 5.61 4.62
N VAL A 193 63.72 6.29 5.75
CA VAL A 193 62.96 7.44 6.22
C VAL A 193 63.37 8.68 5.43
N LEU A 194 62.41 9.50 4.97
CA LEU A 194 62.64 10.91 4.62
C LEU A 194 61.45 11.76 5.08
N LYS A 195 61.78 12.81 5.83
CA LYS A 195 60.92 13.70 6.64
C LYS A 195 60.09 14.68 5.78
N PRO A 196 58.99 15.23 6.32
CA PRO A 196 58.21 16.29 5.68
C PRO A 196 58.89 17.66 5.84
N LYS A 197 58.79 18.54 4.83
CA LYS A 197 59.06 19.97 4.98
C LYS A 197 57.76 20.76 4.88
N LEU A 198 57.42 21.41 6.00
CA LEU A 198 56.50 22.52 6.10
C LEU A 198 57.15 23.81 5.57
N ARG A 199 56.26 24.74 5.22
CA ARG A 199 56.39 26.02 4.49
C ARG A 199 57.31 27.07 5.11
N VAL A 200 57.74 28.02 4.27
CA VAL A 200 57.50 29.47 4.47
C VAL A 200 56.92 30.01 3.18
#